data_AF-A0A8C5WNG8-F1
#
_entry.id   AF-A0A8C5WNG8-F1
#
_cell.length_a   1.000
_cell.length_b   1.000
_cell.length_c   1.000
_cell.angle_alpha   90.00
_cell.angle_beta   90.00
_cell.angle_gamma   90.00
#
_symmetry.space_group_name_H-M   'P 1'
#
loop_
_entity.id
_entity.type
_entity.pdbx_description
1 polymer ?
#
loop_
_entity_poly.entity_id
_entity_poly.type
_entity_poly.pdbx_seq_one_letter_code
_entity_poly.pdbx_strand_id
1 'polypeptide(L)'
;MILNFLYERIAIWITDMEIPRTHYEYENRLTMKMFLFQFVNYYSSCFYVAFFKGKFVGYPGSYTYMFNRWRNEECDPAGCLIELTTQLTIVMAGKQIWGNIQEAIVPWIYNWWGRRKARSNPENLYSRWEQDHDLQSFGALGLFYEYLEMVIQFGFITLFVASFPLAPLLALMNNILEIRVDSWKLTTQFRRPVAAKAHSIGIWQEILNGMAILSVVTNAFIVAFTSDMIPRLVYYYAYFADPDLPMSGYINNSLSVFQISDFPVKHKSEQNTVKFTSCRLVAILPFYALY
;
A
#
# COMPACT_ATOMS: atom_id res chain seq x y z
N MET A 1 5.31 11.40 2.69
CA MET A 1 5.98 12.02 3.86
C MET A 1 5.37 13.36 4.28
N ILE A 2 5.19 14.35 3.38
CA ILE A 2 4.62 15.67 3.75
C ILE A 2 3.21 15.54 4.38
N LEU A 3 2.37 14.69 3.80
CA LEU A 3 1.01 14.46 4.29
C LEU A 3 0.97 13.79 5.68
N ASN A 4 1.99 12.99 6.02
CA ASN A 4 2.07 12.30 7.31
C ASN A 4 2.22 13.31 8.46
N PHE A 5 3.01 14.37 8.26
CA PHE A 5 3.19 15.42 9.27
C PHE A 5 1.89 16.21 9.51
N LEU A 6 1.14 16.49 8.44
CA LEU A 6 -0.17 17.12 8.55
C LEU A 6 -1.14 16.22 9.34
N TYR A 7 -1.19 14.93 9.02
CA TYR A 7 -2.08 13.98 9.68
C TYR A 7 -1.75 13.76 11.16
N GLU A 8 -0.48 13.73 11.52
CA GLU A 8 -0.07 13.66 12.93
C GLU A 8 -0.61 14.86 13.71
N ARG A 9 -0.43 16.09 13.19
CA ARG A 9 -0.96 17.30 13.85
C ARG A 9 -2.47 17.30 13.96
N ILE A 10 -3.17 16.89 12.90
CA ILE A 10 -4.63 16.80 12.90
C ILE A 10 -5.09 15.74 13.91
N ALA A 11 -4.44 14.58 13.97
CA ALA A 11 -4.82 13.50 14.88
C ALA A 11 -4.63 13.89 16.36
N ILE A 12 -3.52 14.56 16.70
CA ILE A 12 -3.29 15.11 18.04
C ILE A 12 -4.36 16.14 18.37
N TRP A 13 -4.60 17.10 17.48
CA TRP A 13 -5.61 18.15 17.70
C TRP A 13 -7.02 17.58 17.92
N ILE A 14 -7.46 16.62 17.11
CA ILE A 14 -8.76 15.96 17.28
C ILE A 14 -8.82 15.21 18.61
N THR A 15 -7.74 14.52 19.00
CA THR A 15 -7.72 13.73 20.25
C THR A 15 -7.72 14.63 21.48
N ASP A 16 -7.01 15.75 21.43
CA ASP A 16 -6.99 16.76 22.49
C ASP A 16 -8.38 17.39 22.68
N MET A 17 -9.13 17.60 21.59
CA MET A 17 -10.52 18.07 21.66
C MET A 17 -11.48 17.06 22.32
N GLU A 18 -11.20 15.75 22.29
CA GLU A 18 -12.05 14.72 22.89
C GLU A 18 -11.88 14.61 24.42
N ILE A 19 -10.83 15.21 25.00
CA ILE A 19 -10.51 15.22 26.44
C ILE A 19 -10.68 13.83 27.09
N PRO A 20 -9.89 12.82 26.67
CA PRO A 20 -9.97 11.48 27.25
C PRO A 20 -9.51 11.48 28.72
N ARG A 21 -10.11 10.60 29.52
CA ARG A 21 -9.94 10.60 30.97
C ARG A 21 -8.60 10.02 31.43
N THR A 22 -8.02 9.11 30.65
CA THR A 22 -6.78 8.39 31.01
C THR A 22 -5.77 8.43 29.88
N HIS A 23 -4.48 8.36 30.20
CA HIS A 23 -3.40 8.29 29.20
C HIS A 23 -3.56 7.08 28.26
N TYR A 24 -3.99 5.93 28.79
CA TYR A 24 -4.26 4.74 27.99
C TYR A 24 -5.38 4.97 26.96
N GLU A 25 -6.46 5.64 27.37
CA GLU A 25 -7.56 5.97 26.46
C GLU A 25 -7.14 7.01 25.41
N TYR A 26 -6.31 7.99 25.80
CA TYR A 26 -5.71 8.95 24.88
C TYR A 26 -4.89 8.25 23.80
N GLU A 27 -3.96 7.37 24.21
CA GLU A 27 -3.09 6.64 23.28
C GLU A 27 -3.89 5.74 22.33
N ASN A 28 -4.93 5.06 22.82
CA ASN A 28 -5.77 4.20 21.98
C ASN A 28 -6.57 5.00 20.93
N ARG A 29 -7.20 6.11 21.35
CA ARG A 29 -7.97 6.98 20.44
C ARG A 29 -7.05 7.63 19.41
N LEU A 30 -5.90 8.13 19.84
CA LEU A 30 -4.89 8.70 18.94
C LEU A 30 -4.38 7.66 17.94
N THR A 31 -4.03 6.46 18.43
CA THR A 31 -3.52 5.36 17.61
C THR A 31 -4.53 4.96 16.53
N MET A 32 -5.81 4.80 16.89
CA MET A 32 -6.84 4.44 15.92
C MET A 32 -7.02 5.50 14.83
N LYS A 33 -7.04 6.78 15.20
CA LYS A 33 -7.16 7.89 14.23
C LYS A 33 -5.95 7.96 13.31
N MET A 34 -4.74 7.93 13.88
CA MET A 34 -3.51 7.94 13.09
C MET A 34 -3.44 6.74 12.15
N PHE A 35 -3.79 5.54 12.63
CA PHE A 35 -3.85 4.35 11.79
C PHE A 35 -4.84 4.51 10.63
N LEU A 36 -6.06 5.00 10.85
CA LEU A 36 -7.04 5.21 9.78
C LEU A 36 -6.53 6.16 8.69
N PHE A 37 -5.86 7.25 9.05
CA PHE A 37 -5.26 8.15 8.07
C PHE A 37 -4.14 7.48 7.28
N GLN A 38 -3.28 6.72 7.98
CA GLN A 38 -2.18 6.01 7.33
C GLN A 38 -2.69 4.88 6.44
N PHE A 39 -3.73 4.17 6.85
CA PHE A 39 -4.40 3.14 6.07
C PHE A 39 -4.87 3.70 4.72
N VAL A 40 -5.61 4.82 4.75
CA VAL A 40 -6.07 5.48 3.51
C VAL A 40 -4.88 5.94 2.67
N ASN A 41 -3.88 6.57 3.28
CA ASN A 41 -2.72 7.09 2.56
C ASN A 41 -1.89 5.99 1.85
N TYR A 42 -1.62 4.88 2.54
CA TYR A 42 -0.80 3.80 1.99
C TYR A 42 -1.58 2.92 1.01
N TYR A 43 -2.82 2.56 1.32
CA TYR A 43 -3.55 1.56 0.53
C TYR A 43 -4.45 2.16 -0.55
N SER A 44 -4.83 3.44 -0.50
CA SER A 44 -5.74 4.06 -1.50
C SER A 44 -5.28 3.87 -2.93
N SER A 45 -3.98 4.04 -3.19
CA SER A 45 -3.40 3.85 -4.52
C SER A 45 -3.54 2.41 -5.01
N CYS A 46 -3.29 1.42 -4.15
CA CYS A 46 -3.42 -0.01 -4.46
C CYS A 46 -4.89 -0.40 -4.64
N PHE A 47 -5.80 0.12 -3.79
CA PHE A 47 -7.24 -0.08 -3.93
C PHE A 47 -7.78 0.50 -5.24
N TYR A 48 -7.29 1.68 -5.65
CA TYR A 48 -7.65 2.28 -6.93
C TYR A 48 -7.25 1.40 -8.11
N VAL A 49 -5.98 0.94 -8.16
CA VAL A 49 -5.49 0.07 -9.24
C VAL A 49 -6.20 -1.28 -9.25
N ALA A 50 -6.48 -1.87 -8.08
CA ALA A 50 -7.14 -3.16 -8.00
C ALA A 50 -8.60 -3.12 -8.47
N PHE A 51 -9.37 -2.10 -8.07
CA PHE A 51 -10.85 -2.14 -8.21
C PHE A 51 -11.44 -1.10 -9.16
N PHE A 52 -10.78 0.04 -9.37
CA PHE A 52 -11.37 1.16 -10.11
C PHE A 52 -10.72 1.37 -11.48
N LYS A 53 -9.41 1.13 -11.59
CA LYS A 53 -8.66 1.30 -12.84
C LYS A 53 -9.20 0.37 -13.94
N GLY A 54 -9.44 0.91 -15.13
CA GLY A 54 -9.92 0.18 -16.30
C GLY A 54 -11.37 -0.33 -16.24
N LYS A 55 -12.12 -0.12 -15.14
CA LYS A 55 -13.53 -0.56 -15.02
C LYS A 55 -14.53 0.44 -15.58
N PHE A 56 -14.19 1.73 -15.56
CA PHE A 56 -15.07 2.83 -15.98
C PHE A 56 -14.47 3.61 -17.15
N VAL A 57 -14.21 2.96 -18.29
CA VAL A 57 -13.63 3.65 -19.47
C VAL A 57 -14.65 3.82 -20.61
N GLY A 58 -15.65 2.94 -20.68
CA GLY A 58 -16.57 2.86 -21.81
C GLY A 58 -15.98 2.05 -22.96
N TYR A 59 -16.34 2.40 -24.19
CA TYR A 59 -15.83 1.77 -25.42
C TYR A 59 -15.39 2.86 -26.42
N PRO A 60 -14.61 2.53 -27.46
CA PRO A 60 -13.97 3.55 -28.30
C PRO A 60 -14.92 4.54 -29.00
N GLY A 61 -16.19 4.18 -29.18
CA GLY A 61 -17.24 5.05 -29.72
C GLY A 61 -17.81 6.05 -28.71
N SER A 62 -17.74 5.77 -27.41
CA SER A 62 -18.21 6.64 -26.33
C SER A 62 -17.39 6.41 -25.06
N TYR A 63 -16.35 7.23 -24.88
CA TYR A 63 -15.54 7.21 -23.67
C TYR A 63 -16.24 7.90 -22.51
N THR A 64 -16.07 7.38 -21.30
CA THR A 64 -16.48 8.08 -20.09
C THR A 64 -15.43 9.10 -19.68
N TYR A 65 -15.85 10.36 -19.51
CA TYR A 65 -14.98 11.47 -19.14
C TYR A 65 -15.20 11.85 -17.67
N MET A 66 -14.11 11.91 -16.91
CA MET A 66 -14.15 12.51 -15.59
C MET A 66 -14.19 14.04 -15.70
N PHE A 67 -15.14 14.64 -14.99
CA PHE A 67 -15.44 16.08 -15.05
C PHE A 67 -15.63 16.61 -16.49
N ASN A 68 -16.15 15.77 -17.39
CA ASN A 68 -16.34 16.05 -18.82
C ASN A 68 -15.08 16.53 -19.58
N ARG A 69 -13.87 16.32 -19.02
CA ARG A 69 -12.62 16.82 -19.60
C ARG A 69 -11.55 15.75 -19.72
N TRP A 70 -11.39 14.88 -18.73
CA TRP A 70 -10.28 13.94 -18.65
C TRP A 70 -10.75 12.53 -18.95
N ARG A 71 -10.06 11.80 -19.82
CA ARG A 71 -10.38 10.41 -20.13
C ARG A 71 -9.89 9.52 -18.99
N ASN A 72 -10.73 8.57 -18.55
CA ASN A 72 -10.36 7.61 -17.52
C ASN A 72 -9.24 6.67 -17.98
N GLU A 73 -8.47 6.16 -17.02
CA GLU A 73 -7.32 5.30 -17.28
C GLU A 73 -7.75 3.88 -17.68
N GLU A 74 -7.08 3.35 -18.70
CA GLU A 74 -7.28 2.00 -19.25
C GLU A 74 -6.31 1.01 -18.60
N CYS A 75 -6.68 -0.28 -18.55
CA CYS A 75 -5.77 -1.36 -18.19
C CYS A 75 -5.10 -1.93 -19.45
N ASP A 76 -3.90 -2.48 -19.29
CA ASP A 76 -3.27 -3.30 -20.33
C ASP A 76 -4.12 -4.55 -20.67
N PRO A 77 -4.00 -5.10 -21.90
CA PRO A 77 -4.74 -6.29 -22.31
C PRO A 77 -4.36 -7.55 -21.51
N ALA A 78 -3.18 -7.55 -20.88
CA ALA A 78 -2.75 -8.59 -19.94
C ALA A 78 -3.36 -8.44 -18.53
N GLY A 79 -4.08 -7.34 -18.29
CA GLY A 79 -4.75 -7.02 -17.02
C GLY A 79 -3.96 -6.04 -16.14
N CYS A 80 -4.67 -5.42 -15.20
CA CYS A 80 -4.10 -4.50 -14.21
C CYS A 80 -3.37 -5.21 -13.03
N LEU A 81 -3.39 -6.55 -12.98
CA LEU A 81 -2.76 -7.31 -11.90
C LEU A 81 -1.24 -7.11 -11.88
N ILE A 82 -0.59 -7.05 -13.05
CA ILE A 82 0.87 -6.87 -13.14
C ILE A 82 1.26 -5.49 -12.59
N GLU A 83 0.54 -4.44 -12.96
CA GLU A 83 0.76 -3.09 -12.42
C GLU A 83 0.59 -3.05 -10.89
N LEU A 84 -0.43 -3.75 -10.37
CA LEU A 84 -0.62 -3.87 -8.93
C LEU A 84 0.56 -4.57 -8.26
N THR A 85 1.04 -5.69 -8.84
CA THR A 85 2.19 -6.42 -8.28
C THR A 85 3.48 -5.62 -8.31
N THR A 86 3.75 -4.86 -9.37
CA THR A 86 4.94 -4.02 -9.46
C THR A 86 4.87 -2.87 -8.47
N GLN A 87 3.71 -2.22 -8.34
CA GLN A 87 3.47 -1.18 -7.34
C GLN A 87 3.69 -1.70 -5.92
N LEU A 88 3.09 -2.85 -5.57
CA LEU A 88 3.27 -3.48 -4.26
C LEU A 88 4.72 -3.86 -4.00
N THR A 89 5.41 -4.41 -4.99
CA THR A 89 6.84 -4.78 -4.87
C THR A 89 7.70 -3.55 -4.62
N ILE A 90 7.48 -2.46 -5.37
CA ILE A 90 8.23 -1.21 -5.21
C ILE A 90 7.94 -0.59 -3.84
N VAL A 91 6.68 -0.54 -3.40
CA VAL A 91 6.32 0.03 -2.11
C VAL A 91 6.87 -0.82 -0.97
N MET A 92 6.73 -2.14 -1.02
CA MET A 92 7.18 -3.04 0.04
C MET A 92 8.70 -3.09 0.16
N ALA A 93 9.42 -3.26 -0.95
CA ALA A 93 10.88 -3.27 -0.93
C ALA A 93 11.45 -1.87 -0.68
N GLY A 94 10.91 -0.86 -1.35
CA GLY A 94 11.38 0.52 -1.28
C GLY A 94 11.13 1.16 0.08
N LYS A 95 9.90 1.04 0.61
CA LYS A 95 9.58 1.56 1.95
C LYS A 95 10.45 0.90 3.00
N GLN A 96 10.67 -0.41 2.91
CA GLN A 96 11.48 -1.08 3.91
C GLN A 96 12.94 -0.65 3.85
N ILE A 97 13.56 -0.73 2.67
CA ILE A 97 14.96 -0.34 2.54
C ILE A 97 15.15 1.10 3.01
N TRP A 98 14.24 1.99 2.62
CA TRP A 98 14.28 3.39 3.05
C TRP A 98 14.04 3.55 4.56
N GLY A 99 13.08 2.81 5.15
CA GLY A 99 12.76 2.79 6.56
C GLY A 99 13.97 2.42 7.40
N ASN A 100 14.56 1.24 7.15
CA ASN A 100 15.73 0.74 7.87
C ASN A 100 16.94 1.68 7.75
N ILE A 101 17.14 2.29 6.57
CA ILE A 101 18.21 3.29 6.36
C ILE A 101 17.94 4.54 7.19
N GLN A 102 16.74 5.10 7.10
CA GLN A 102 16.38 6.32 7.82
C GLN A 102 16.48 6.09 9.33
N GLU A 103 15.97 4.96 9.81
CA GLU A 103 15.98 4.58 11.20
C GLU A 103 17.40 4.37 11.76
N ALA A 104 18.31 3.81 10.97
CA ALA A 104 19.69 3.66 11.41
C ALA A 104 20.48 4.98 11.37
N ILE A 105 20.31 5.75 10.29
CA ILE A 105 21.13 6.93 10.01
C ILE A 105 20.67 8.16 10.80
N VAL A 106 19.37 8.41 10.91
CA VAL A 106 18.84 9.62 11.57
C VAL A 106 19.32 9.74 13.02
N PRO A 107 19.07 8.78 13.92
CA PRO A 107 19.49 8.92 15.31
C PRO A 107 21.02 8.94 15.43
N TRP A 108 21.74 8.22 14.55
CA TRP A 108 23.20 8.27 14.49
C TRP A 108 23.73 9.67 14.16
N ILE A 109 23.15 10.34 13.15
CA ILE A 109 23.50 11.72 12.78
C ILE A 109 23.20 12.69 13.93
N TYR A 110 22.02 12.60 14.54
CA TYR A 110 21.65 13.48 15.66
C TYR A 110 22.59 13.31 16.84
N ASN A 111 22.91 12.07 17.21
CA ASN A 111 23.86 11.78 18.30
C ASN A 111 25.29 12.21 17.95
N TRP A 112 25.71 12.04 16.70
CA TRP A 112 27.01 12.52 16.23
C TRP A 112 27.13 14.05 16.30
N TRP A 113 26.08 14.78 15.91
CA TRP A 113 26.03 16.23 16.06
C TRP A 113 26.03 16.64 17.53
N GLY A 114 25.22 15.99 18.37
CA GLY A 114 25.17 16.21 19.82
C GLY A 114 26.56 16.08 20.45
N ARG A 115 27.26 14.98 20.16
CA ARG A 115 28.63 14.73 20.64
C ARG A 115 29.64 15.76 20.17
N ARG A 116 29.52 16.26 18.93
CA ARG A 116 30.38 17.35 18.43
C ARG A 116 30.18 18.64 19.19
N LYS A 117 28.94 18.96 19.57
CA LYS A 117 28.63 20.15 20.37
C LYS A 117 29.08 20.02 21.82
N ALA A 118 29.04 18.81 22.38
CA ALA A 118 29.45 18.51 23.75
C ALA A 118 30.98 18.38 23.97
N ARG A 119 31.76 18.31 22.87
CA ARG A 119 33.22 18.10 22.87
C ARG A 119 34.05 19.26 23.44
N SER A 120 33.44 20.25 24.08
CA SER A 120 34.17 21.30 24.80
C SER A 120 34.82 20.81 26.08
N ASN A 121 34.35 19.68 26.64
CA ASN A 121 34.86 19.11 27.89
C ASN A 121 35.82 17.94 27.63
N PRO A 122 36.94 17.81 28.38
CA PRO A 122 37.88 16.69 28.24
C PRO A 122 37.22 15.34 28.62
N GLU A 123 37.51 14.28 27.86
CA GLU A 123 36.84 12.96 27.98
C GLU A 123 36.94 12.34 29.39
N ASN A 124 37.98 12.67 30.16
CA ASN A 124 38.19 12.15 31.51
C ASN A 124 37.24 12.75 32.58
N LEU A 125 36.50 13.82 32.27
CA LEU A 125 35.49 14.40 33.18
C LEU A 125 34.05 13.96 32.85
N TYR A 126 33.85 13.18 31.79
CA TYR A 126 32.51 12.91 31.26
C TYR A 126 31.78 11.86 32.10
N SER A 127 30.86 12.33 32.93
CA SER A 127 30.06 11.47 33.82
C SER A 127 29.05 10.61 33.03
N ARG A 128 28.56 9.53 33.64
CA ARG A 128 27.62 8.61 32.98
C ARG A 128 26.28 9.26 32.65
N TRP A 129 25.77 10.14 33.52
CA TRP A 129 24.51 10.84 33.26
C TRP A 129 24.64 11.88 32.14
N GLU A 130 25.82 12.49 31.95
CA GLU A 130 26.08 13.38 30.81
C GLU A 130 26.09 12.60 29.49
N GLN A 131 26.70 11.41 29.46
CA GLN A 131 26.68 10.51 28.30
C GLN A 131 25.24 10.15 27.90
N ASP A 132 24.41 9.79 28.88
CA ASP A 132 23.01 9.45 28.63
C ASP A 132 22.20 10.68 28.22
N HIS A 133 22.49 11.86 28.76
CA HIS A 133 21.79 13.09 28.38
C HIS A 133 22.03 13.48 26.92
N ASP A 134 23.17 13.15 26.33
CA ASP A 134 23.46 13.45 24.92
C ASP A 134 22.71 12.57 23.91
N LEU A 135 22.19 11.41 24.35
CA LEU A 135 21.43 10.50 23.49
C LEU A 135 20.02 11.04 23.18
N GLN A 136 19.34 10.48 22.18
CA GLN A 136 17.96 10.85 21.87
C GLN A 136 16.98 10.39 22.95
N SER A 137 16.00 11.23 23.29
CA SER A 137 14.90 10.86 24.18
C SER A 137 13.83 10.07 23.42
N PHE A 138 13.22 9.09 24.09
CA PHE A 138 11.97 8.49 23.63
C PHE A 138 10.85 9.55 23.63
N GLY A 139 10.22 9.77 22.46
CA GLY A 139 9.13 10.73 22.33
C GLY A 139 7.84 10.29 23.03
N ALA A 140 6.87 11.20 23.14
CA ALA A 140 5.57 10.92 23.78
C ALA A 140 4.76 9.82 23.07
N LEU A 141 4.95 9.65 21.75
CA LEU A 141 4.33 8.59 20.95
C LEU A 141 5.00 7.21 21.14
N GLY A 142 6.13 7.14 21.85
CA GLY A 142 6.78 5.89 22.24
C GLY A 142 7.02 4.94 21.06
N LEU A 143 6.43 3.75 21.16
CA LEU A 143 6.54 2.65 20.18
C LEU A 143 5.49 2.72 19.06
N PHE A 144 4.68 3.78 18.99
CA PHE A 144 3.59 3.89 18.01
C PHE A 144 4.08 3.69 16.56
N TYR A 145 5.18 4.36 16.18
CA TYR A 145 5.70 4.29 14.81
C TYR A 145 6.26 2.91 14.46
N GLU A 146 6.90 2.24 15.42
CA GLU A 146 7.41 0.87 15.29
C GLU A 146 6.25 -0.12 15.03
N TYR A 147 5.18 -0.02 15.82
CA TYR A 147 3.98 -0.84 15.60
C TYR A 147 3.27 -0.50 14.28
N LEU A 148 3.15 0.79 13.96
CA LEU A 148 2.51 1.25 12.72
C LEU A 148 3.22 0.68 11.49
N GLU A 149 4.55 0.65 11.49
CA GLU A 149 5.34 0.08 10.40
C GLU A 149 5.00 -1.40 10.18
N MET A 150 5.07 -2.20 11.25
CA MET A 150 4.79 -3.63 11.21
C MET A 150 3.33 -3.95 10.82
N VAL A 151 2.38 -3.16 11.31
CA VAL A 151 0.95 -3.32 11.02
C VAL A 151 0.64 -2.96 9.56
N ILE A 152 1.27 -1.91 9.02
CA ILE A 152 1.14 -1.57 7.60
C ILE A 152 1.77 -2.65 6.70
N GLN A 153 2.91 -3.20 7.10
CA GLN A 153 3.52 -4.32 6.39
C GLN A 153 2.60 -5.56 6.40
N PHE A 154 2.00 -5.89 7.55
CA PHE A 154 1.02 -6.96 7.65
C PHE A 154 -0.16 -6.75 6.70
N GLY A 155 -0.72 -5.54 6.62
CA GLY A 155 -1.82 -5.24 5.70
C GLY A 155 -1.43 -5.37 4.22
N PHE A 156 -0.20 -5.00 3.83
CA PHE A 156 0.27 -5.22 2.45
C PHE A 156 0.33 -6.71 2.10
N ILE A 157 0.75 -7.54 3.05
CA ILE A 157 0.82 -8.99 2.85
C ILE A 157 -0.59 -9.58 2.77
N THR A 158 -1.46 -9.29 3.74
CA THR A 158 -2.74 -9.98 3.85
C THR A 158 -3.78 -9.46 2.86
N LEU A 159 -3.93 -8.15 2.66
CA LEU A 159 -4.97 -7.58 1.78
C LEU A 159 -4.76 -7.91 0.30
N PHE A 160 -3.50 -8.10 -0.12
CA PHE A 160 -3.13 -8.23 -1.54
C PHE A 160 -2.37 -9.52 -1.88
N VAL A 161 -2.39 -10.55 -1.02
CA VAL A 161 -1.67 -11.81 -1.23
C VAL A 161 -2.07 -12.50 -2.54
N ALA A 162 -3.34 -12.39 -2.96
CA ALA A 162 -3.83 -12.98 -4.21
C ALA A 162 -3.13 -12.41 -5.46
N SER A 163 -2.57 -11.20 -5.37
CA SER A 163 -1.80 -10.59 -6.46
C SER A 163 -0.33 -11.01 -6.45
N PHE A 164 0.31 -11.03 -5.28
CA PHE A 164 1.75 -11.26 -5.15
C PHE A 164 2.05 -12.32 -4.07
N PRO A 165 2.18 -13.60 -4.44
CA PRO A 165 2.35 -14.70 -3.48
C PRO A 165 3.72 -14.71 -2.79
N LEU A 166 4.73 -13.99 -3.32
CA LEU A 166 6.07 -13.90 -2.73
C LEU A 166 6.17 -12.83 -1.62
N ALA A 167 5.11 -12.05 -1.38
CA ALA A 167 5.10 -11.01 -0.34
C ALA A 167 5.51 -11.52 1.06
N PRO A 168 5.01 -12.66 1.56
CA PRO A 168 5.38 -13.17 2.88
C PRO A 168 6.88 -13.46 3.03
N LEU A 169 7.54 -13.90 1.96
CA LEU A 169 8.98 -14.19 1.98
C LEU A 169 9.79 -12.90 2.10
N LEU A 170 9.43 -11.86 1.34
CA LEU A 170 10.07 -10.54 1.45
C LEU A 170 9.85 -9.94 2.84
N ALA A 171 8.65 -10.08 3.40
CA ALA A 171 8.33 -9.65 4.75
C ALA A 171 9.16 -10.38 5.81
N LEU A 172 9.40 -11.67 5.64
CA LEU A 172 10.20 -12.45 6.59
C LEU A 172 11.66 -11.99 6.59
N MET A 173 12.27 -11.80 5.41
CA MET A 173 13.64 -11.29 5.30
C MET A 173 13.79 -9.92 5.95
N ASN A 174 12.80 -9.06 5.68
CA ASN A 174 12.69 -7.75 6.29
C ASN A 174 12.62 -7.84 7.82
N ASN A 175 11.66 -8.59 8.38
CA ASN A 175 11.49 -8.69 9.83
C ASN A 175 12.76 -9.19 10.55
N ILE A 176 13.56 -10.05 9.89
CA ILE A 176 14.85 -10.50 10.43
C ILE A 176 15.84 -9.33 10.55
N LEU A 177 15.91 -8.45 9.53
CA LEU A 177 16.74 -7.25 9.57
C LEU A 177 16.21 -6.26 10.60
N GLU A 178 14.89 -6.06 10.62
CA GLU A 178 14.21 -5.10 11.49
C GLU A 178 14.50 -5.36 12.96
N ILE A 179 14.33 -6.60 13.42
CA ILE A 179 14.63 -7.00 14.81
C ILE A 179 16.08 -6.62 15.19
N ARG A 180 17.03 -6.71 14.26
CA ARG A 180 18.43 -6.36 14.51
C ARG A 180 18.63 -4.84 14.54
N VAL A 181 18.06 -4.11 13.58
CA VAL A 181 18.16 -2.64 13.51
C VAL A 181 17.50 -2.01 14.74
N ASP A 182 16.30 -2.44 15.10
CA ASP A 182 15.59 -2.00 16.30
C ASP A 182 16.41 -2.26 17.57
N SER A 183 16.94 -3.48 17.72
CA SER A 183 17.73 -3.84 18.90
C SER A 183 18.98 -2.96 19.02
N TRP A 184 19.64 -2.65 17.90
CA TRP A 184 20.81 -1.77 17.87
C TRP A 184 20.44 -0.32 18.16
N LYS A 185 19.35 0.19 17.55
CA LYS A 185 18.80 1.53 17.77
C LYS A 185 18.51 1.78 19.25
N LEU A 186 17.76 0.86 19.86
CA LEU A 186 17.32 0.98 21.25
C LEU A 186 18.45 0.82 22.28
N THR A 187 19.47 0.01 21.97
CA THR A 187 20.58 -0.23 22.91
C THR A 187 21.69 0.81 22.80
N THR A 188 21.87 1.47 21.64
CA THR A 188 23.02 2.35 21.39
C THR A 188 22.67 3.81 21.14
N GLN A 189 21.49 4.13 20.60
CA GLN A 189 21.17 5.48 20.13
C GLN A 189 20.15 6.24 21.01
N PHE A 190 19.30 5.51 21.73
CA PHE A 190 18.27 6.11 22.58
C PHE A 190 18.65 6.04 24.06
N ARG A 191 18.14 7.00 24.82
CA ARG A 191 18.11 6.95 26.28
C ARG A 191 17.19 5.84 26.74
N ARG A 192 17.56 5.21 27.86
CA ARG A 192 16.77 4.15 28.46
C ARG A 192 15.35 4.66 28.78
N PRO A 193 14.29 4.09 28.17
CA PRO A 193 12.92 4.45 28.51
C PRO A 193 12.55 3.92 29.90
N VAL A 194 11.55 4.54 30.52
CA VAL A 194 10.98 4.06 31.78
C VAL A 194 10.21 2.78 31.51
N ALA A 195 10.52 1.71 32.26
CA ALA A 195 9.85 0.43 32.09
C ALA A 195 8.37 0.53 32.50
N ALA A 196 7.47 0.31 31.54
CA ALA A 196 6.04 0.19 31.76
C ALA A 196 5.61 -1.28 31.61
N LYS A 197 4.65 -1.72 32.43
CA LYS A 197 4.05 -3.06 32.30
C LYS A 197 2.81 -2.95 31.43
N ALA A 198 2.77 -3.69 30.33
CA ALA A 198 1.60 -3.83 29.47
C ALA A 198 1.15 -5.31 29.44
N HIS A 199 -0.16 -5.54 29.52
CA HIS A 199 -0.73 -6.89 29.45
C HIS A 199 -0.87 -7.39 28.01
N SER A 200 -1.06 -6.49 27.05
CA SER A 200 -1.22 -6.78 25.63
C SER A 200 -0.59 -5.69 24.76
N ILE A 201 -0.55 -5.90 23.45
CA ILE A 201 -0.18 -4.88 22.46
C ILE A 201 -1.20 -3.73 22.36
N GLY A 202 -2.31 -3.80 23.10
CA GLY A 202 -3.37 -2.78 23.11
C GLY A 202 -4.26 -2.81 21.86
N ILE A 203 -4.64 -1.62 21.40
CA ILE A 203 -5.54 -1.40 20.25
C ILE A 203 -5.05 -2.04 18.94
N TRP A 204 -3.73 -2.27 18.80
CA TRP A 204 -3.15 -2.91 17.63
C TRP A 204 -3.71 -4.31 17.37
N GLN A 205 -4.11 -5.05 18.42
CA GLN A 205 -4.72 -6.36 18.26
C GLN A 205 -6.09 -6.27 17.55
N GLU A 206 -6.90 -5.26 17.90
CA GLU A 206 -8.20 -5.02 17.27
C GLU A 206 -8.01 -4.58 15.81
N ILE A 207 -7.01 -3.73 15.55
CA ILE A 207 -6.63 -3.30 14.20
C ILE A 207 -6.21 -4.50 13.33
N LEU A 208 -5.34 -5.38 13.84
CA LEU A 208 -4.90 -6.59 13.13
C LEU A 208 -6.07 -7.52 12.82
N ASN A 209 -7.01 -7.72 13.77
CA ASN A 209 -8.20 -8.52 13.55
C ASN A 209 -9.12 -7.90 12.48
N GLY A 210 -9.34 -6.58 12.54
CA GLY A 210 -10.11 -5.85 11.53
C GLY A 210 -9.51 -5.98 10.12
N MET A 211 -8.18 -5.86 10.01
CA MET A 211 -7.48 -6.08 8.74
C MET A 211 -7.55 -7.53 8.26
N ALA A 212 -7.49 -8.51 9.15
CA ALA A 212 -7.63 -9.92 8.79
C ALA A 212 -9.02 -10.20 8.18
N ILE A 213 -10.10 -9.69 8.78
CA ILE A 213 -11.45 -9.81 8.22
C ILE A 213 -11.55 -9.11 6.87
N LEU A 214 -11.03 -7.88 6.77
CA LEU A 214 -11.02 -7.12 5.52
C LEU A 214 -10.24 -7.86 4.42
N SER A 215 -9.15 -8.53 4.76
CA SER A 215 -8.30 -9.26 3.80
C SER A 215 -9.03 -10.39 3.09
N VAL A 216 -9.93 -11.11 3.77
CA VAL A 216 -10.73 -12.17 3.13
C VAL A 216 -11.60 -11.56 2.03
N VAL A 217 -12.27 -10.45 2.35
CA VAL A 217 -13.15 -9.73 1.41
C VAL A 217 -12.34 -9.15 0.25
N THR A 218 -11.22 -8.48 0.53
CA THR A 218 -10.37 -7.86 -0.51
C THR A 218 -9.80 -8.91 -1.46
N ASN A 219 -9.27 -10.02 -0.97
CA ASN A 219 -8.72 -11.07 -1.84
C ASN A 219 -9.80 -11.75 -2.69
N ALA A 220 -11.00 -11.98 -2.14
CA ALA A 220 -12.12 -12.51 -2.93
C ALA A 220 -12.46 -11.58 -4.10
N PHE A 221 -12.51 -10.26 -3.86
CA PHE A 221 -12.74 -9.29 -4.92
C PHE A 221 -11.58 -9.17 -5.92
N ILE A 222 -10.33 -9.27 -5.48
CA ILE A 222 -9.16 -9.27 -6.38
C ILE A 222 -9.24 -10.46 -7.35
N VAL A 223 -9.54 -11.65 -6.82
CA VAL A 223 -9.66 -12.86 -7.64
C VAL A 223 -10.86 -12.78 -8.58
N ALA A 224 -11.98 -12.20 -8.14
CA ALA A 224 -13.19 -12.11 -8.95
C ALA A 224 -13.12 -11.03 -10.05
N PHE A 225 -12.61 -9.84 -9.72
CA PHE A 225 -12.71 -8.67 -10.60
C PHE A 225 -11.39 -8.24 -11.23
N THR A 226 -10.26 -8.41 -10.55
CA THR A 226 -8.95 -7.94 -11.03
C THR A 226 -8.20 -9.03 -11.79
N SER A 227 -8.35 -10.29 -11.36
CA SER A 227 -7.72 -11.45 -11.98
C SER A 227 -8.47 -11.92 -13.24
N ASP A 228 -7.72 -12.40 -14.23
CA ASP A 228 -8.23 -13.05 -15.43
C ASP A 228 -8.65 -14.52 -15.19
N MET A 229 -8.66 -14.98 -13.92
CA MET A 229 -8.98 -16.38 -13.60
C MET A 229 -10.45 -16.72 -13.90
N ILE A 230 -11.40 -15.85 -13.55
CA ILE A 230 -12.83 -16.12 -13.75
C ILE A 230 -13.20 -16.16 -15.25
N PRO A 231 -12.82 -15.18 -16.10
CA PRO A 231 -13.09 -15.25 -17.54
C PRO A 231 -12.48 -16.49 -18.21
N ARG A 232 -11.28 -16.91 -17.79
CA ARG A 232 -10.65 -18.14 -18.27
C ARG A 232 -11.42 -19.40 -17.88
N LEU A 233 -11.90 -19.48 -16.64
CA LEU A 233 -12.74 -20.59 -16.18
C LEU A 233 -14.06 -20.64 -16.95
N VAL A 234 -14.71 -19.50 -17.16
CA VAL A 234 -15.96 -19.42 -17.94
C VAL A 234 -15.72 -19.88 -19.38
N TYR A 235 -14.62 -19.45 -20.00
CA TYR A 235 -14.26 -19.90 -21.34
C TYR A 235 -14.05 -21.42 -21.40
N TYR A 236 -13.27 -21.95 -20.45
CA TYR A 236 -12.94 -23.37 -20.37
C TYR A 236 -14.17 -24.27 -20.21
N TYR A 237 -15.16 -23.86 -19.40
CA TYR A 237 -16.34 -24.69 -19.13
C TYR A 237 -17.51 -24.44 -20.07
N ALA A 238 -17.69 -23.23 -20.62
CA ALA A 238 -18.90 -22.87 -21.37
C ALA A 238 -18.66 -22.58 -22.86
N TYR A 239 -17.47 -22.15 -23.27
CA TYR A 239 -17.20 -21.65 -24.62
C TYR A 239 -16.06 -22.38 -25.36
N PHE A 240 -15.54 -23.47 -24.79
CA PHE A 240 -14.48 -24.25 -25.42
C PHE A 240 -14.97 -24.82 -26.75
N ALA A 241 -14.16 -24.68 -27.79
CA ALA A 241 -14.49 -25.15 -29.14
C ALA A 241 -13.94 -26.55 -29.44
N ASP A 242 -12.79 -26.88 -28.84
CA ASP A 242 -12.06 -28.13 -29.08
C ASP A 242 -11.95 -28.93 -27.76
N PRO A 243 -12.46 -30.17 -27.70
CA PRO A 243 -12.34 -31.04 -26.53
C PRO A 243 -10.90 -31.36 -26.13
N ASP A 244 -9.98 -31.44 -27.10
CA ASP A 244 -8.59 -31.82 -26.85
C ASP A 244 -7.73 -30.63 -26.39
N LEU A 245 -8.12 -29.40 -26.77
CA LEU A 245 -7.43 -28.15 -26.45
C LEU A 245 -8.42 -27.07 -25.98
N PRO A 246 -8.98 -27.22 -24.77
CA PRO A 246 -10.09 -26.38 -24.28
C PRO A 246 -9.73 -24.89 -24.11
N MET A 247 -8.44 -24.54 -24.03
CA MET A 247 -7.98 -23.15 -23.90
C MET A 247 -7.53 -22.52 -25.23
N SER A 248 -7.50 -23.30 -26.32
CA SER A 248 -7.09 -22.79 -27.63
C SER A 248 -8.11 -21.74 -28.11
N GLY A 249 -7.61 -20.61 -28.62
CA GLY A 249 -8.48 -19.54 -29.12
C GLY A 249 -9.05 -18.57 -28.06
N TYR A 250 -8.73 -18.72 -26.77
CA TYR A 250 -9.20 -17.81 -25.71
C TYR A 250 -9.01 -16.33 -26.04
N ILE A 251 -7.78 -15.96 -26.44
CA ILE A 251 -7.43 -14.56 -26.77
C ILE A 251 -8.24 -14.04 -27.96
N ASN A 252 -8.52 -14.90 -28.94
CA ASN A 252 -9.28 -14.49 -30.12
C ASN A 252 -10.76 -14.25 -29.78
N ASN A 253 -11.30 -14.99 -28.81
CA ASN A 253 -12.70 -14.90 -28.39
C ASN A 253 -12.93 -13.86 -27.29
N SER A 254 -11.91 -13.51 -26.50
CA SER A 254 -12.01 -12.50 -25.44
C SER A 254 -11.91 -11.07 -25.96
N LEU A 255 -11.28 -10.87 -27.13
CA LEU A 255 -11.15 -9.57 -27.77
C LEU A 255 -12.40 -9.20 -28.55
N SER A 256 -12.95 -8.02 -28.29
CA SER A 256 -14.03 -7.45 -29.09
C SER A 256 -13.46 -6.67 -30.28
N VAL A 257 -14.12 -6.78 -31.43
CA VAL A 257 -13.74 -6.09 -32.66
C VAL A 257 -14.52 -4.78 -32.75
N PHE A 258 -13.81 -3.68 -33.01
CA PHE A 258 -14.39 -2.35 -33.20
C PHE A 258 -13.99 -1.81 -34.58
N GLN A 259 -14.96 -1.26 -35.30
CA GLN A 259 -14.73 -0.68 -36.62
C GLN A 259 -14.24 0.76 -36.48
N ILE A 260 -13.16 1.11 -37.19
CA ILE A 260 -12.54 2.44 -37.07
C ILE A 260 -13.43 3.54 -37.68
N SER A 261 -14.40 3.17 -38.53
CA SER A 261 -15.43 4.08 -39.05
C SER A 261 -16.26 4.74 -37.96
N ASP A 262 -16.48 4.04 -36.84
CA ASP A 262 -17.48 4.40 -35.83
C ASP A 262 -16.91 5.36 -34.77
N PHE A 263 -15.64 5.77 -34.91
CA PHE A 263 -15.03 6.76 -34.04
C PHE A 263 -15.66 8.15 -34.23
N PRO A 264 -16.04 8.82 -33.13
CA PRO A 264 -16.41 10.23 -33.17
C PRO A 264 -15.25 11.07 -33.68
N VAL A 265 -15.54 12.15 -34.41
CA VAL A 265 -14.52 13.05 -35.01
C VAL A 265 -13.52 13.55 -33.95
N LYS A 266 -13.97 13.77 -32.71
CA LYS A 266 -13.14 14.21 -31.58
C LYS A 266 -12.15 13.15 -31.07
N HIS A 267 -12.37 11.88 -31.38
CA HIS A 267 -11.60 10.74 -30.83
C HIS A 267 -10.79 9.97 -31.88
N LYS A 268 -10.81 10.44 -33.13
CA LYS A 268 -9.95 9.87 -34.18
C LYS A 268 -8.49 10.18 -33.88
N SER A 269 -7.62 9.18 -34.08
CA SER A 269 -6.17 9.36 -33.95
C SER A 269 -5.66 10.38 -34.95
N GLU A 270 -4.67 11.17 -34.55
CA GLU A 270 -3.98 12.13 -35.44
C GLU A 270 -3.13 11.43 -36.52
N GLN A 271 -2.79 10.15 -36.34
CA GLN A 271 -2.09 9.36 -37.33
C GLN A 271 -3.04 8.83 -38.42
N ASN A 272 -2.56 8.80 -39.67
CA ASN A 272 -3.28 8.26 -40.83
C ASN A 272 -3.58 6.76 -40.65
N THR A 273 -4.76 6.44 -40.12
CA THR A 273 -5.28 5.07 -39.93
C THR A 273 -5.82 4.42 -41.21
N VAL A 274 -5.56 5.01 -42.38
CA VAL A 274 -6.12 4.61 -43.70
C VAL A 274 -5.84 3.14 -44.06
N LYS A 275 -4.85 2.49 -43.44
CA LYS A 275 -4.51 1.07 -43.67
C LYS A 275 -5.25 0.08 -42.78
N PHE A 276 -5.91 0.53 -41.71
CA PHE A 276 -6.59 -0.35 -40.77
C PHE A 276 -8.10 -0.13 -40.84
N THR A 277 -8.85 -1.22 -40.99
CA THR A 277 -10.32 -1.19 -41.04
C THR A 277 -10.95 -1.41 -39.66
N SER A 278 -10.32 -2.26 -38.84
CA SER A 278 -10.81 -2.61 -37.50
C SER A 278 -9.67 -2.63 -36.48
N CYS A 279 -10.03 -2.44 -35.21
CA CYS A 279 -9.16 -2.65 -34.06
C CYS A 279 -9.79 -3.67 -33.10
N ARG A 280 -8.96 -4.27 -32.25
CA ARG A 280 -9.38 -5.22 -31.23
C ARG A 280 -9.08 -4.66 -29.86
N LEU A 281 -10.00 -4.83 -28.93
CA LEU A 281 -9.85 -4.35 -27.56
C LEU A 281 -10.39 -5.37 -26.57
N VAL A 282 -9.84 -5.31 -25.35
CA VAL A 282 -10.37 -6.08 -24.22
C VAL A 282 -11.54 -5.30 -23.66
N ALA A 283 -12.71 -5.46 -24.27
CA ALA A 283 -13.98 -5.14 -23.62
C ALA A 283 -14.75 -6.45 -23.48
N ILE A 284 -14.45 -7.16 -22.40
CA ILE A 284 -15.40 -8.12 -21.87
C ILE A 284 -16.51 -7.23 -21.31
N LEU A 285 -17.54 -6.95 -22.10
CA LEU A 285 -18.84 -6.58 -21.56
C LEU A 285 -19.11 -7.66 -20.49
N PRO A 286 -19.05 -7.33 -19.19
CA PRO A 286 -19.47 -8.29 -18.20
C PRO A 286 -20.96 -8.45 -18.49
N PHE A 287 -21.43 -9.64 -18.88
CA PHE A 287 -22.71 -10.23 -18.46
C PHE A 287 -23.93 -9.30 -18.17
N TYR A 288 -24.04 -8.16 -18.86
CA TYR A 288 -25.09 -7.13 -18.70
C TYR A 288 -25.88 -6.96 -20.01
N ALA A 289 -25.69 -7.87 -20.97
CA ALA A 289 -26.54 -8.04 -22.14
C ALA A 289 -27.45 -9.27 -22.01
N LEU A 290 -27.82 -9.63 -20.78
CA LEU A 290 -28.88 -10.59 -20.46
C LEU A 290 -29.85 -9.95 -19.45
N TYR A 291 -30.45 -8.82 -19.84
CA TYR A 291 -31.79 -8.39 -19.46
C TYR A 291 -32.31 -7.43 -20.52
#